data_AF-A0A1X4NH73-F1
#
_entry.id   AF-A0A1X4NH73-F1
#
_cell.length_a   1.000
_cell.length_b   1.000
_cell.length_c   1.000
_cell.angle_alpha   90.00
_cell.angle_beta   90.00
_cell.angle_gamma   90.00
#
_symmetry.space_group_name_H-M   'P 1'
#
loop_
_entity.id
_entity.type
_entity.pdbx_description
1 polymer ?
#
loop_
_entity_poly.entity_id
_entity_poly.type
_entity_poly.pdbx_seq_one_letter_code
_entity_poly.pdbx_strand_id
1 'polypeptide(L)'
;MTREEKIAARLSALTNTPDSTNPEVKKWTEKISLTIFEKWNERRPFSRVVSSTAAKNEIAEFQQLCDRLEKHICSMSKTAVDALRQARSTETDVINLAWQMADQVKLSNGAAKFIKHDQKAQCGQPKLRYAPAVTKILAKAYEEITGKRPTVSVNPIDSKAYGPFFDLVSDIFLILGVDASAESQAKAAVKEFRSEGKTD
;
A
#
# COMPACT_ATOMS: atom_id res chain seq x y z
N MET A 1 3.85 -29.58 30.80
CA MET A 1 2.92 -28.83 29.93
C MET A 1 3.45 -27.42 29.70
N THR A 2 4.13 -27.20 28.58
CA THR A 2 4.78 -25.94 28.20
C THR A 2 3.75 -24.89 27.77
N ARG A 3 4.16 -23.62 27.70
CA ARG A 3 3.31 -22.52 27.22
C ARG A 3 2.80 -22.76 25.80
N GLU A 4 3.62 -23.38 24.97
CA GLU A 4 3.31 -23.74 23.59
C GLU A 4 2.27 -24.87 23.52
N GLU A 5 2.38 -25.88 24.38
CA GLU A 5 1.37 -26.95 24.49
C GLU A 5 0.01 -26.43 24.98
N LYS A 6 0.00 -25.43 25.88
CA LYS A 6 -1.24 -24.76 26.31
C LYS A 6 -1.88 -23.91 25.22
N ILE A 7 -1.06 -23.30 24.35
CA ILE A 7 -1.53 -22.53 23.20
C ILE A 7 -2.08 -23.48 22.12
N ALA A 8 -1.34 -24.55 21.81
CA ALA A 8 -1.76 -25.57 20.84
C ALA A 8 -3.05 -26.29 21.27
N ALA A 9 -3.18 -26.66 22.54
CA ALA A 9 -4.39 -27.27 23.07
C ALA A 9 -5.60 -26.33 23.02
N ARG A 10 -5.40 -25.03 23.27
CA ARG A 10 -6.46 -24.01 23.14
C ARG A 10 -6.86 -23.77 21.69
N LEU A 11 -5.90 -23.72 20.77
CA LEU A 11 -6.18 -23.56 19.34
C LEU A 11 -6.92 -24.79 18.78
N SER A 12 -6.53 -26.00 19.18
CA SER A 12 -7.20 -27.24 18.78
C SER A 12 -8.62 -27.37 19.33
N ALA A 13 -8.91 -26.77 20.49
CA ALA A 13 -10.26 -26.74 21.06
C ALA A 13 -11.19 -25.73 20.34
N LEU A 14 -10.62 -24.69 19.73
CA LEU A 14 -11.36 -23.62 19.04
C LEU A 14 -11.71 -23.96 17.58
N THR A 15 -10.95 -24.86 16.93
CA THR A 15 -11.18 -25.26 15.53
C THR A 15 -12.30 -26.29 15.35
N ASN A 16 -12.92 -26.77 16.43
CA ASN A 16 -13.98 -27.79 16.40
C ASN A 16 -15.41 -27.23 16.56
N THR A 17 -15.63 -25.91 16.49
CA THR A 17 -16.98 -25.34 16.53
C THR A 17 -17.36 -24.71 15.18
N PRO A 18 -18.40 -25.21 14.49
CA PRO A 18 -18.94 -24.61 13.29
C PRO A 18 -19.93 -23.51 13.69
N ASP A 19 -19.46 -22.40 14.26
CA ASP A 19 -20.34 -21.24 14.38
C ASP A 19 -19.60 -19.90 14.42
N SER A 20 -19.65 -19.21 13.30
CA SER A 20 -19.15 -17.83 13.13
C SER A 20 -20.02 -16.78 13.83
N THR A 21 -21.12 -17.19 14.48
CA THR A 21 -22.01 -16.29 15.22
C THR A 21 -21.62 -16.06 16.68
N ASN A 22 -20.61 -16.75 17.21
CA ASN A 22 -20.20 -16.56 18.60
C ASN A 22 -19.50 -15.18 18.79
N PRO A 23 -20.10 -14.24 19.54
CA PRO A 23 -19.58 -12.89 19.70
C PRO A 23 -18.22 -12.85 20.42
N GLU A 24 -17.92 -13.86 21.24
CA GLU A 24 -16.62 -13.99 21.92
C GLU A 24 -15.50 -14.30 20.91
N VAL A 25 -15.78 -15.15 19.92
CA VAL A 25 -14.82 -15.52 18.87
C VAL A 25 -14.54 -14.31 17.98
N LYS A 26 -15.58 -13.56 17.59
CA LYS A 26 -15.45 -12.33 16.80
C LYS A 26 -14.63 -11.25 17.54
N LYS A 27 -14.92 -11.03 18.82
CA LYS A 27 -14.19 -10.07 19.65
C LYS A 27 -12.71 -10.47 19.81
N TRP A 28 -12.44 -11.77 19.89
CA TRP A 28 -11.08 -12.29 20.00
C TRP A 28 -10.30 -12.17 18.68
N THR A 29 -10.93 -12.48 17.53
CA THR A 29 -10.30 -12.31 16.22
C THR A 29 -10.06 -10.85 15.88
N GLU A 30 -11.00 -9.95 16.18
CA GLU A 30 -10.79 -8.50 16.06
C GLU A 30 -9.61 -8.02 16.91
N LYS A 31 -9.52 -8.48 18.16
CA LYS A 31 -8.40 -8.14 19.05
C LYS A 31 -7.06 -8.65 18.53
N ILE A 32 -7.01 -9.86 17.96
CA ILE A 32 -5.79 -10.41 17.37
C ILE A 32 -5.40 -9.63 16.11
N SER A 33 -6.36 -9.35 15.22
CA SER A 33 -6.12 -8.57 14.01
C SER A 33 -5.58 -7.17 14.34
N LEU A 34 -6.17 -6.50 15.32
CA LEU A 34 -5.68 -5.21 15.84
C LEU A 34 -4.27 -5.33 16.43
N THR A 35 -4.02 -6.35 17.26
CA THR A 35 -2.69 -6.54 17.87
C THR A 35 -1.63 -6.85 16.82
N ILE A 36 -1.96 -7.62 15.79
CA ILE A 36 -1.07 -7.91 14.66
C ILE A 36 -0.81 -6.63 13.86
N PHE A 37 -1.86 -5.85 13.55
CA PHE A 37 -1.76 -4.60 12.80
C PHE A 37 -0.94 -3.54 13.55
N GLU A 38 -1.18 -3.36 14.85
CA GLU A 38 -0.41 -2.46 15.71
C GLU A 38 1.06 -2.87 15.77
N LYS A 39 1.36 -4.15 16.02
CA LYS A 39 2.74 -4.66 16.01
C LYS A 39 3.40 -4.56 14.64
N TRP A 40 2.62 -4.66 13.56
CA TRP A 40 3.10 -4.52 12.19
C TRP A 40 3.47 -3.05 11.90
N ASN A 41 2.66 -2.09 12.35
CA ASN A 41 2.94 -0.65 12.27
C ASN A 41 4.09 -0.20 13.18
N GLU A 42 4.19 -0.72 14.40
CA GLU A 42 5.30 -0.42 15.32
C GLU A 42 6.66 -0.86 14.77
N ARG A 43 6.69 -1.93 13.97
CA ARG A 43 7.94 -2.46 13.37
C ARG A 43 8.38 -1.71 12.11
N ARG A 44 7.52 -0.90 11.49
CA ARG A 44 7.85 -0.11 10.30
C ARG A 44 7.23 1.29 10.42
N PRO A 45 7.91 2.27 11.04
CA PRO A 45 7.59 3.66 10.74
C PRO A 45 7.82 3.85 9.23
N PHE A 46 6.76 4.04 8.46
CA PHE A 46 6.77 4.30 7.01
C PHE A 46 7.55 5.57 6.60
N SER A 47 8.28 6.20 7.53
CA SER A 47 8.92 7.52 7.37
C SER A 47 10.45 7.50 7.27
N ARG A 48 11.10 6.34 7.14
CA ARG A 48 12.52 6.35 6.73
C ARG A 48 12.60 6.03 5.25
N VAL A 49 13.17 6.96 4.48
CA VAL A 49 13.73 6.71 3.15
C VAL A 49 14.64 5.50 3.30
N VAL A 50 14.09 4.32 3.01
CA VAL A 50 14.85 3.08 3.01
C VAL A 50 15.87 3.31 1.90
N SER A 51 17.15 3.34 2.27
CA SER A 51 18.22 3.49 1.28
C SER A 51 17.92 2.54 0.12
N SER A 52 18.05 3.01 -1.12
CA SER A 52 17.67 2.25 -2.32
C SER A 52 18.20 0.80 -2.28
N THR A 53 19.34 0.57 -1.63
CA THR A 53 19.95 -0.74 -1.40
C THR A 53 19.17 -1.62 -0.43
N ALA A 54 18.73 -1.11 0.73
CA ALA A 54 17.94 -1.89 1.69
C ALA A 54 16.57 -2.26 1.12
N ALA A 55 15.92 -1.35 0.39
CA ALA A 55 14.65 -1.64 -0.28
C ALA A 55 14.81 -2.71 -1.37
N LYS A 56 15.92 -2.65 -2.14
CA LYS A 56 16.25 -3.69 -3.13
C LYS A 56 16.47 -5.05 -2.47
N ASN A 57 17.15 -5.10 -1.32
CA ASN A 57 17.39 -6.34 -0.60
C ASN A 57 16.08 -6.91 -0.04
N GLU A 58 15.22 -6.10 0.58
CA GLU A 58 13.92 -6.55 1.07
C GLU A 58 13.02 -7.07 -0.05
N ILE A 59 13.00 -6.40 -1.20
CA ILE A 59 12.26 -6.87 -2.39
C ILE A 59 12.83 -8.19 -2.88
N ALA A 60 14.16 -8.34 -2.93
CA ALA A 60 14.81 -9.59 -3.33
C ALA A 60 14.51 -10.75 -2.36
N GLU A 61 14.52 -10.49 -1.05
CA GLU A 61 14.15 -11.49 -0.03
C GLU A 61 12.68 -11.90 -0.16
N PHE A 62 11.78 -10.95 -0.36
CA PHE A 62 10.37 -11.23 -0.60
C PHE A 62 10.17 -12.10 -1.85
N GLN A 63 10.86 -11.78 -2.94
CA GLN A 63 10.85 -12.59 -4.16
C GLN A 63 11.31 -14.03 -3.90
N GLN A 64 12.41 -14.22 -3.16
CA GLN A 64 12.89 -15.55 -2.81
C GLN A 64 11.88 -16.34 -1.96
N LEU A 65 11.18 -15.68 -1.03
CA LEU A 65 10.15 -16.33 -0.22
C LEU A 65 8.97 -16.79 -1.09
N CYS A 66 8.51 -15.95 -2.01
CA CYS A 66 7.45 -16.31 -2.94
C CYS A 66 7.85 -17.46 -3.88
N ASP A 67 9.07 -17.44 -4.43
CA ASP A 67 9.58 -18.54 -5.27
C ASP A 67 9.65 -19.87 -4.51
N ARG A 68 10.06 -19.83 -3.23
CA ARG A 68 10.09 -21.02 -2.36
C ARG A 68 8.68 -21.52 -2.08
N LEU A 69 7.74 -20.62 -1.83
CA LEU A 69 6.34 -20.97 -1.61
C LEU A 69 5.73 -21.61 -2.87
N GLU A 70 5.95 -21.02 -4.05
CA GLU A 70 5.48 -21.58 -5.32
C GLU A 70 6.04 -22.98 -5.55
N LYS A 71 7.36 -23.17 -5.42
CA LYS A 71 7.99 -24.49 -5.55
C LYS A 71 7.40 -25.50 -4.57
N HIS A 72 7.14 -25.08 -3.33
CA HIS A 72 6.57 -25.98 -2.35
C HIS A 72 5.14 -26.39 -2.74
N ILE A 73 4.31 -25.45 -3.18
CA ILE A 73 2.95 -25.72 -3.66
C ILE A 73 2.96 -26.63 -4.89
N CYS A 74 3.83 -26.36 -5.87
CA CYS A 74 4.00 -27.23 -7.04
C CYS A 74 4.53 -28.62 -6.68
N SER A 75 5.27 -28.76 -5.57
CA SER A 75 5.74 -30.05 -5.06
C SER A 75 4.70 -30.80 -4.22
N MET A 76 3.60 -30.15 -3.84
CA MET A 76 2.52 -30.82 -3.11
C MET A 76 1.84 -31.84 -4.00
N SER A 77 1.51 -33.01 -3.43
CA SER A 77 0.74 -34.02 -4.15
C SER A 77 -0.66 -33.48 -4.44
N LYS A 78 -1.22 -33.88 -5.59
CA LYS A 78 -2.58 -33.52 -5.98
C LYS A 78 -3.59 -33.85 -4.88
N THR A 79 -3.41 -34.97 -4.17
CA THR A 79 -4.23 -35.38 -3.03
C THR A 79 -4.15 -34.39 -1.86
N ALA A 80 -2.98 -33.85 -1.54
CA ALA A 80 -2.83 -32.84 -0.50
C ALA A 80 -3.47 -31.50 -0.90
N VAL A 81 -3.34 -31.12 -2.18
CA VAL A 81 -3.99 -29.93 -2.74
C VAL A 81 -5.52 -30.08 -2.72
N ASP A 82 -6.03 -31.26 -3.10
CA ASP A 82 -7.46 -31.57 -3.11
C ASP A 82 -8.02 -31.64 -1.67
N ALA A 83 -7.25 -32.16 -0.71
CA ALA A 83 -7.62 -32.17 0.71
C ALA A 83 -7.69 -30.74 1.28
N LEU A 84 -6.74 -29.86 0.93
CA LEU A 84 -6.80 -28.44 1.29
C LEU A 84 -7.98 -27.72 0.65
N ARG A 85 -8.37 -28.12 -0.55
CA ARG A 85 -9.55 -27.60 -1.25
C ARG A 85 -10.85 -28.08 -0.59
N GLN A 86 -10.90 -29.32 -0.12
CA GLN A 86 -12.07 -29.92 0.53
C GLN A 86 -12.23 -29.48 2.00
N ALA A 87 -11.16 -29.19 2.72
CA ALA A 87 -11.18 -28.76 4.13
C ALA A 87 -11.73 -27.33 4.33
N ARG A 88 -12.52 -26.81 3.39
CA ARG A 88 -12.89 -25.39 3.32
C ARG A 88 -14.35 -25.10 3.54
N SER A 89 -14.57 -24.10 4.39
CA SER A 89 -15.89 -23.50 4.59
C SER A 89 -15.94 -21.99 4.33
N THR A 90 -14.83 -21.22 4.29
CA THR A 90 -14.91 -19.76 4.03
C THR A 90 -13.68 -19.12 3.32
N GLU A 91 -13.97 -18.54 2.15
CA GLU A 91 -13.62 -17.20 1.64
C GLU A 91 -12.22 -16.77 1.15
N THR A 92 -11.12 -17.52 1.28
CA THR A 92 -9.91 -17.10 0.53
C THR A 92 -9.11 -18.28 0.04
N ASP A 93 -9.17 -18.56 -1.26
CA ASP A 93 -8.62 -19.78 -1.80
C ASP A 93 -7.07 -19.77 -1.72
N VAL A 94 -6.40 -20.72 -1.04
CA VAL A 94 -4.94 -20.76 -0.80
C VAL A 94 -4.25 -20.98 -2.14
N ILE A 95 -4.91 -21.70 -3.05
CA ILE A 95 -4.48 -21.85 -4.42
C ILE A 95 -4.60 -20.48 -5.10
N ASN A 96 -5.75 -19.79 -5.01
CA ASN A 96 -5.89 -18.45 -5.59
C ASN A 96 -4.94 -17.41 -4.97
N LEU A 97 -4.66 -17.49 -3.67
CA LEU A 97 -3.71 -16.65 -2.97
C LEU A 97 -2.29 -16.94 -3.46
N ALA A 98 -1.93 -18.20 -3.67
CA ALA A 98 -0.65 -18.58 -4.26
C ALA A 98 -0.51 -18.07 -5.70
N TRP A 99 -1.56 -18.18 -6.51
CA TRP A 99 -1.58 -17.62 -7.87
C TRP A 99 -1.51 -16.09 -7.85
N GLN A 100 -2.24 -15.42 -6.95
CA GLN A 100 -2.16 -13.97 -6.74
C GLN A 100 -0.78 -13.54 -6.28
N MET A 101 -0.13 -14.31 -5.39
CA MET A 101 1.24 -14.05 -4.95
C MET A 101 2.24 -14.24 -6.10
N ALA A 102 2.07 -15.27 -6.94
CA ALA A 102 2.89 -15.46 -8.13
C ALA A 102 2.72 -14.32 -9.15
N ASP A 103 1.50 -13.80 -9.31
CA ASP A 103 1.22 -12.63 -10.15
C ASP A 103 1.87 -11.36 -9.58
N GLN A 104 1.80 -11.17 -8.25
CA GLN A 104 2.49 -10.08 -7.54
C GLN A 104 4.02 -10.16 -7.67
N VAL A 105 4.62 -11.36 -7.71
CA VAL A 105 6.06 -11.52 -8.02
C VAL A 105 6.38 -11.06 -9.44
N LYS A 106 5.54 -11.37 -10.42
CA LYS A 106 5.73 -10.91 -11.82
C LYS A 106 5.63 -9.39 -11.91
N LEU A 107 4.65 -8.79 -11.24
CA LEU A 107 4.49 -7.33 -11.16
C LEU A 107 5.67 -6.67 -10.45
N SER A 108 6.14 -7.24 -9.34
CA SER A 108 7.32 -6.80 -8.59
C SER A 108 8.60 -6.89 -9.43
N ASN A 109 8.79 -7.96 -10.21
CA ASN A 109 9.89 -8.08 -11.15
C ASN A 109 9.83 -7.05 -12.28
N GLY A 110 8.62 -6.71 -12.74
CA GLY A 110 8.40 -5.58 -13.65
C GLY A 110 8.84 -4.26 -13.01
N ALA A 111 8.37 -3.96 -11.80
CA ALA A 111 8.70 -2.77 -11.03
C ALA A 111 10.22 -2.63 -10.79
N ALA A 112 10.90 -3.72 -10.44
CA ALA A 112 12.35 -3.74 -10.22
C ALA A 112 13.17 -3.38 -11.48
N LYS A 113 12.65 -3.67 -12.68
CA LYS A 113 13.28 -3.26 -13.95
C LYS A 113 13.21 -1.74 -14.16
N PHE A 114 12.12 -1.10 -13.75
CA PHE A 114 11.98 0.36 -13.80
C PHE A 114 12.95 1.06 -12.82
N ILE A 115 13.22 0.46 -11.65
CA ILE A 115 14.20 0.98 -10.68
C ILE A 115 15.64 0.96 -11.25
N LYS A 116 16.00 -0.01 -12.11
CA LYS A 116 17.34 -0.10 -12.72
C LYS A 116 17.56 0.95 -13.82
N HIS A 117 16.51 1.38 -14.51
CA HIS A 117 16.62 2.31 -15.63
C HIS A 117 16.83 3.77 -15.21
N ASP A 118 16.53 4.13 -13.95
CA ASP A 118 16.67 5.49 -13.42
C ASP A 118 18.10 5.81 -12.95
N GLN A 119 18.99 4.81 -12.86
CA GLN A 119 20.33 5.02 -12.28
C GLN A 119 21.38 5.59 -13.25
N LYS A 120 21.06 5.84 -14.53
CA LYS A 120 22.06 6.25 -15.54
C LYS A 120 21.83 7.60 -16.22
N ALA A 121 20.95 8.47 -15.72
CA ALA A 121 20.75 9.78 -16.33
C ALA A 121 20.72 10.94 -15.32
N GLN A 122 21.71 11.83 -15.50
CA GLN A 122 21.72 13.28 -15.22
C GLN A 122 22.09 13.76 -13.80
N CYS A 123 23.19 14.53 -13.75
CA CYS A 123 23.46 15.52 -12.73
C CYS A 123 22.32 16.56 -12.70
N GLY A 124 21.43 16.40 -11.74
CA GLY A 124 20.30 17.26 -11.44
C GLY A 124 19.43 16.56 -10.41
N GLN A 125 18.88 17.29 -9.45
CA GLN A 125 17.97 16.69 -8.46
C GLN A 125 16.84 15.97 -9.22
N PRO A 126 16.61 14.66 -8.99
CA PRO A 126 15.62 13.90 -9.75
C PRO A 126 14.27 14.60 -9.63
N LYS A 127 13.72 15.07 -10.75
CA LYS A 127 12.38 15.66 -10.77
C LYS A 127 11.41 14.56 -10.38
N LEU A 128 10.80 14.65 -9.22
CA LEU A 128 9.74 13.76 -8.75
C LEU A 128 8.61 13.79 -9.78
N ARG A 129 8.62 12.87 -10.76
CA ARG A 129 7.67 12.85 -11.89
C ARG A 129 6.24 12.56 -11.44
N TYR A 130 6.08 11.99 -10.25
CA TYR A 130 4.78 11.57 -9.71
C TYR A 130 3.98 12.73 -9.10
N ALA A 131 4.64 13.64 -8.38
CA ALA A 131 3.95 14.72 -7.67
C ALA A 131 3.13 15.63 -8.62
N PRO A 132 3.67 16.11 -9.77
CA PRO A 132 2.90 16.90 -10.73
C PRO A 132 1.70 16.16 -11.31
N ALA A 133 1.86 14.86 -11.59
CA ALA A 133 0.79 14.03 -12.17
C ALA A 133 -0.37 13.86 -11.19
N VAL A 134 -0.07 13.55 -9.91
CA VAL A 134 -1.08 13.44 -8.86
C VAL A 134 -1.81 14.76 -8.67
N THR A 135 -1.08 15.87 -8.54
CA THR A 135 -1.71 17.18 -8.31
C THR A 135 -2.57 17.63 -9.49
N LYS A 136 -2.20 17.28 -10.73
CA LYS A 136 -3.04 17.55 -11.92
C LYS A 136 -4.36 16.76 -11.90
N ILE A 137 -4.30 15.48 -11.51
CA ILE A 137 -5.52 14.66 -11.35
C ILE A 137 -6.41 15.22 -10.24
N LEU A 138 -5.82 15.58 -9.10
CA LEU A 138 -6.54 16.18 -7.97
C LEU A 138 -7.20 17.51 -8.33
N ALA A 139 -6.54 18.34 -9.16
CA ALA A 139 -7.12 19.60 -9.62
C ALA A 139 -8.42 19.40 -10.41
N LYS A 140 -8.44 18.41 -11.31
CA LYS A 140 -9.63 18.06 -12.09
C LYS A 140 -10.72 17.45 -11.21
N ALA A 141 -10.36 16.47 -10.38
CA ALA A 141 -11.30 15.82 -9.47
C ALA A 141 -11.94 16.84 -8.49
N TYR A 142 -11.16 17.81 -8.01
CA TYR A 142 -11.65 18.87 -7.14
C TYR A 142 -12.73 19.72 -7.84
N GLU A 143 -12.51 20.13 -9.10
CA GLU A 143 -13.51 20.89 -9.86
C GLU A 143 -14.76 20.06 -10.14
N GLU A 144 -14.59 18.80 -10.57
CA GLU A 144 -15.72 17.88 -10.85
C GLU A 144 -16.60 17.65 -9.62
N ILE A 145 -16.00 17.47 -8.44
CA ILE A 145 -16.72 17.19 -7.20
C ILE A 145 -17.35 18.45 -6.61
N THR A 146 -16.62 19.57 -6.60
CA THR A 146 -17.05 20.78 -5.88
C THR A 146 -17.77 21.80 -6.76
N GLY A 147 -17.67 21.65 -8.09
CA GLY A 147 -18.08 22.66 -9.07
C GLY A 147 -17.26 23.95 -9.01
N LYS A 148 -16.17 23.98 -8.24
CA LYS A 148 -15.35 25.17 -8.01
C LYS A 148 -13.95 24.97 -8.57
N ARG A 149 -13.41 26.02 -9.19
CA ARG A 149 -12.02 26.00 -9.67
C ARG A 149 -11.04 25.82 -8.50
N PRO A 150 -9.98 24.99 -8.68
CA PRO A 150 -8.93 24.85 -7.67
C PRO A 150 -8.25 26.20 -7.45
N THR A 151 -8.11 26.59 -6.19
CA THR A 151 -7.50 27.86 -5.77
C THR A 151 -6.58 27.64 -4.59
N VAL A 152 -5.48 28.38 -4.57
CA VAL A 152 -4.54 28.45 -3.45
C VAL A 152 -4.42 29.92 -3.08
N SER A 153 -4.77 30.23 -1.84
CA SER A 153 -4.59 31.57 -1.26
C SER A 153 -3.30 31.59 -0.45
N VAL A 154 -2.69 32.75 -0.30
CA VAL A 154 -1.50 32.95 0.53
C VAL A 154 -1.81 34.03 1.53
N ASN A 155 -1.57 33.76 2.81
CA ASN A 155 -1.80 34.75 3.86
C ASN A 155 -0.67 35.80 3.79
N PRO A 156 -1.00 37.10 3.69
CA PRO A 156 0.00 38.16 3.50
C PRO A 156 0.92 38.38 4.71
N ILE A 157 0.53 37.90 5.91
CA ILE A 157 1.29 38.13 7.15
C ILE A 157 2.39 37.07 7.34
N ASP A 158 2.06 35.79 7.12
CA ASP A 158 2.96 34.66 7.39
C ASP A 158 3.46 33.96 6.11
N SER A 159 3.00 34.41 4.93
CA SER A 159 3.30 33.83 3.62
C SER A 159 2.90 32.35 3.48
N LYS A 160 2.01 31.83 4.33
CA LYS A 160 1.57 30.44 4.26
C LYS A 160 0.45 30.27 3.25
N ALA A 161 0.56 29.23 2.44
CA ALA A 161 -0.51 28.80 1.56
C ALA A 161 -1.67 28.18 2.37
N TYR A 162 -2.90 28.45 1.96
CA TYR A 162 -4.11 27.90 2.54
C TYR A 162 -5.22 27.75 1.50
N GLY A 163 -6.20 26.90 1.82
CA GLY A 163 -7.44 26.75 1.07
C GLY A 163 -7.80 25.29 0.79
N PRO A 164 -9.06 24.99 0.47
CA PRO A 164 -9.56 23.61 0.43
C PRO A 164 -8.82 22.72 -0.57
N PHE A 165 -8.38 23.28 -1.71
CA PHE A 165 -7.58 22.54 -2.68
C PHE A 165 -6.15 22.26 -2.20
N PHE A 166 -5.53 23.22 -1.49
CA PHE A 166 -4.21 23.01 -0.89
C PHE A 166 -4.27 21.93 0.18
N ASP A 167 -5.30 21.96 1.04
CA ASP A 167 -5.50 20.98 2.11
C ASP A 167 -5.65 19.56 1.51
N LEU A 168 -6.46 19.42 0.44
CA LEU A 168 -6.59 18.16 -0.30
C LEU A 168 -5.25 17.63 -0.82
N VAL A 169 -4.43 18.48 -1.44
CA VAL A 169 -3.12 18.08 -1.97
C VAL A 169 -2.18 17.67 -0.83
N SER A 170 -2.18 18.42 0.28
CA SER A 170 -1.39 18.12 1.46
C SER A 170 -1.76 16.76 2.08
N ASP A 171 -3.05 16.50 2.26
CA ASP A 171 -3.55 15.25 2.82
C ASP A 171 -3.20 14.05 1.93
N ILE A 172 -3.38 14.18 0.62
CA ILE A 172 -3.04 13.11 -0.32
C ILE A 172 -1.53 12.87 -0.38
N PHE A 173 -0.70 13.92 -0.32
CA PHE A 173 0.76 13.76 -0.28
C PHE A 173 1.21 13.07 1.01
N LEU A 174 0.57 13.39 2.14
CA LEU A 174 0.82 12.72 3.41
C LEU A 174 0.44 11.23 3.35
N ILE A 175 -0.75 10.91 2.82
CA ILE A 175 -1.23 9.52 2.67
C ILE A 175 -0.34 8.71 1.73
N LEU A 176 0.09 9.31 0.61
CA LEU A 176 0.92 8.65 -0.41
C LEU A 176 2.42 8.68 -0.08
N GLY A 177 2.83 9.33 1.01
CA GLY A 177 4.24 9.48 1.37
C GLY A 177 5.06 10.24 0.32
N VAL A 178 4.45 11.22 -0.36
CA VAL A 178 5.11 12.00 -1.41
C VAL A 178 5.96 13.10 -0.77
N ASP A 179 7.28 12.96 -0.87
CA ASP A 179 8.26 13.96 -0.40
C ASP A 179 8.39 15.14 -1.39
N ALA A 180 7.30 15.88 -1.57
CA ALA A 180 7.28 17.10 -2.37
C ALA A 180 6.53 18.22 -1.64
N SER A 181 6.90 19.48 -1.92
CA SER A 181 6.17 20.63 -1.39
C SER A 181 4.76 20.68 -1.97
N ALA A 182 3.76 20.32 -1.16
CA ALA A 182 2.34 20.39 -1.51
C ALA A 182 1.95 21.80 -1.99
N GLU A 183 2.50 22.84 -1.35
CA GLU A 183 2.30 24.24 -1.74
C GLU A 183 2.78 24.52 -3.16
N SER A 184 4.02 24.11 -3.47
CA SER A 184 4.61 24.33 -4.78
C SER A 184 3.82 23.62 -5.88
N GLN A 185 3.38 22.38 -5.61
CA GLN A 185 2.60 21.60 -6.56
C GLN A 185 1.18 22.16 -6.74
N ALA A 186 0.50 22.53 -5.66
CA ALA A 186 -0.83 23.12 -5.74
C ALA A 186 -0.80 24.45 -6.50
N LYS A 187 0.20 25.32 -6.27
CA LYS A 187 0.40 26.56 -7.04
C LYS A 187 0.66 26.28 -8.53
N ALA A 188 1.49 25.28 -8.84
CA ALA A 188 1.77 24.88 -10.21
C ALA A 188 0.51 24.37 -10.93
N ALA A 189 -0.27 23.51 -10.28
CA ALA A 189 -1.51 22.99 -10.84
C ALA A 189 -2.55 24.10 -11.06
N VAL A 190 -2.72 25.04 -10.12
CA VAL A 190 -3.62 26.20 -10.32
C VAL A 190 -3.17 27.06 -11.50
N LYS A 191 -1.87 27.26 -11.68
CA LYS A 191 -1.32 28.01 -12.81
C LYS A 191 -1.60 27.32 -14.14
N GLU A 192 -1.36 26.01 -14.21
CA GLU A 192 -1.63 25.19 -15.40
C GLU A 192 -3.13 25.16 -15.74
N PHE A 193 -3.98 25.01 -14.73
CA PHE A 193 -5.43 25.01 -14.88
C PHE A 193 -5.96 26.33 -15.45
N ARG A 194 -5.39 27.47 -15.03
CA ARG A 194 -5.71 28.80 -15.57
C ARG A 194 -5.28 28.96 -17.03
N SER A 195 -4.22 28.28 -17.46
CA SER A 195 -3.77 28.32 -18.86
C SER A 195 -4.59 27.42 -19.77
N GLU A 196 -5.06 26.25 -19.30
CA GLU A 196 -5.88 25.33 -20.10
C GLU A 196 -7.28 25.91 -20.42
N GLY A 197 -7.81 26.79 -19.57
CA GLY A 197 -9.08 27.49 -19.80
C GLY A 197 -9.01 28.74 -20.68
N LYS A 198 -7.86 29.03 -21.32
CA LYS A 198 -7.65 30.21 -22.18
C LYS A 198 -7.49 29.91 -23.67
N THR A 199 -7.81 28.69 -24.08
CA THR A 199 -7.90 28.34 -25.51
C THR A 199 -9.25 28.80 -26.05
N ASP A 200 -9.29 30.08 -26.46
CA ASP A 200 -10.30 30.64 -27.36
C ASP A 200 -9.96 30.28 -28.83
#